data_AF-A0A972V1Q5-F1
#
_entry.id   AF-A0A972V1Q5-F1
#
_cell.length_a   1.000
_cell.length_b   1.000
_cell.length_c   1.000
_cell.angle_alpha   90.00
_cell.angle_beta   90.00
_cell.angle_gamma   90.00
#
_symmetry.space_group_name_H-M   'P 1'
#
loop_
_entity.id
_entity.type
_entity.pdbx_description
1 polymer ?
#
loop_
_entity_poly.entity_id
_entity_poly.type
_entity_poly.pdbx_seq_one_letter_code
_entity_poly.pdbx_strand_id
1 'polypeptide(L)'
;MSFKLYMLQTLGKIKPTEKIEAERQSLLTDYLEFIKVEKSEELKDFLELEDYVNSSAFSEKKKEIEVRVFKGSTEFNQLNEFLKLSKAKHIKNFFIAEKSDSLKRFENFKNSEKLADYYKLKDYIDDGEHQKEKTELKKQVFRGSVEGNHFLEYKKLEKSKALKAYLELEGSSILKDHEAFTNSKKLKRFITLKDSNGKSKEEIKELKSLKNDSQIKKYFRFEKSQKLKYFHEIGGSHTLVRYIELKGMINSEEFKTKRAWLEDKRKYEKSEAHKKYTRYKQLASDGDVKFFLLYEKSKIYKNYLDVKDSFDLKRYNELKELTESGEFLKRKVYLEDTKKWEKTEEFAKQQKCFEMKKLPHLLRYFKYKGGNAFDFFYKWETVFEDGFDSGLDKEKWSTRSYWAHKLVNENFSQPGDLQCYTDGNNVITGKKGCLLQVRKERAQGKYWNPAAGFTPEEFQYTSGQLCSGNSFWFEDGIIEAKVKFNPVKEIASMFHLLGEKASPQLNIVEMGTKNRLGVLQNNNGKIDFEGVSIGNLKKGKYYIFSIEKTASHIIWKINEQVLFEIPVGSIEFPLHLNLASLVVNEVSASKLPAGFEIAWVKCYRRK
;
A
#
# COMPACT_ATOMS: atom_id res chain seq x y z
N MET A 1 79.93 30.36 -3.28
CA MET A 1 78.73 29.77 -2.61
C MET A 1 77.50 30.46 -3.16
N SER A 2 76.39 29.75 -3.37
CA SER A 2 75.14 30.36 -3.85
C SER A 2 74.30 30.87 -2.68
N PHE A 3 74.13 32.19 -2.58
CA PHE A 3 73.27 32.82 -1.57
C PHE A 3 71.81 32.36 -1.70
N LYS A 4 71.32 32.21 -2.94
CA LYS A 4 69.97 31.70 -3.23
C LYS A 4 69.76 30.29 -2.69
N LEU A 5 70.70 29.38 -2.94
CA LEU A 5 70.61 28.00 -2.44
C LEU A 5 70.64 27.96 -0.91
N TYR A 6 71.54 28.73 -0.30
CA TYR A 6 71.62 28.84 1.16
C TYR A 6 70.30 29.33 1.77
N MET A 7 69.71 30.40 1.23
CA MET A 7 68.41 30.91 1.69
C MET A 7 67.26 29.91 1.51
N LEU A 8 67.23 29.16 0.40
CA LEU A 8 66.23 28.12 0.18
C LEU A 8 66.36 26.97 1.19
N GLN A 9 67.58 26.61 1.59
CA GLN A 9 67.83 25.59 2.61
C GLN A 9 67.45 26.08 4.02
N THR A 10 67.87 27.29 4.41
CA THR A 10 67.61 27.82 5.76
C THR A 10 66.14 28.07 6.02
N LEU A 11 65.39 28.50 4.99
CA LEU A 11 63.93 28.68 5.07
C LEU A 11 63.14 27.37 4.90
N GLY A 12 63.81 26.22 4.78
CA GLY A 12 63.15 24.92 4.59
C GLY A 12 62.39 24.77 3.28
N LYS A 13 62.68 25.61 2.28
CA LYS A 13 62.01 25.60 0.96
C LYS A 13 62.49 24.48 0.05
N ILE A 14 63.70 23.94 0.28
CA ILE A 14 64.16 22.71 -0.37
C ILE A 14 63.59 21.51 0.38
N LYS A 15 62.53 20.92 -0.15
CA LYS A 15 61.95 19.70 0.41
C LYS A 15 62.97 18.54 0.38
N PRO A 16 62.93 17.61 1.35
CA PRO A 16 63.66 16.36 1.26
C PRO A 16 63.28 15.59 -0.02
N THR A 17 64.26 14.97 -0.64
CA THR A 17 64.08 14.21 -1.90
C THR A 17 63.06 13.09 -1.73
N GLU A 18 63.10 12.40 -0.59
CA GLU A 18 62.18 11.32 -0.26
C GLU A 18 60.73 11.81 -0.15
N LYS A 19 60.52 13.05 0.32
CA LYS A 19 59.20 13.67 0.40
C LYS A 19 58.65 14.00 -0.99
N ILE A 20 59.49 14.53 -1.88
CA ILE A 20 59.10 14.82 -3.28
C ILE A 20 58.71 13.53 -3.99
N GLU A 21 59.52 12.48 -3.87
CA GLU A 21 59.21 11.19 -4.50
C GLU A 21 57.91 10.58 -3.95
N ALA A 22 57.68 10.66 -2.64
CA ALA A 22 56.43 10.22 -2.03
C ALA A 22 55.21 11.02 -2.52
N GLU A 23 55.32 12.34 -2.61
CA GLU A 23 54.27 13.22 -3.15
C GLU A 23 53.96 12.89 -4.62
N ARG A 24 55.00 12.74 -5.47
CA ARG A 24 54.85 12.38 -6.89
C ARG A 24 54.25 10.98 -7.07
N GLN A 25 54.66 9.99 -6.27
CA GLN A 25 54.11 8.64 -6.33
C GLN A 25 52.65 8.59 -5.86
N SER A 26 52.30 9.35 -4.82
CA SER A 26 50.92 9.51 -4.38
C SER A 26 50.07 10.14 -5.48
N LEU A 27 50.59 11.18 -6.14
CA LEU A 27 49.88 11.86 -7.22
C LEU A 27 49.70 10.97 -8.46
N LEU A 28 50.69 10.14 -8.79
CA LEU A 28 50.59 9.13 -9.85
C LEU A 28 49.53 8.08 -9.53
N THR A 29 49.50 7.58 -8.29
CA THR A 29 48.47 6.64 -7.82
C THR A 29 47.07 7.25 -7.96
N ASP A 30 46.92 8.50 -7.50
CA ASP A 30 45.66 9.25 -7.60
C ASP A 30 45.24 9.47 -9.06
N TYR A 31 46.19 9.75 -9.95
CA TYR A 31 45.93 9.93 -11.39
C TYR A 31 45.44 8.63 -12.04
N LEU A 32 46.11 7.51 -11.77
CA LEU A 32 45.71 6.20 -12.32
C LEU A 32 44.33 5.79 -11.82
N GLU A 33 44.02 6.05 -10.54
CA GLU A 33 42.68 5.83 -9.99
C GLU A 33 41.65 6.77 -10.64
N PHE A 34 41.99 8.05 -10.82
CA PHE A 34 41.12 9.03 -11.49
C PHE A 34 40.72 8.56 -12.89
N ILE A 35 41.68 8.14 -13.73
CA ILE A 35 41.41 7.65 -15.09
C ILE A 35 40.57 6.37 -15.06
N LYS A 36 40.77 5.50 -14.06
CA LYS A 36 39.96 4.29 -13.88
C LYS A 36 38.52 4.63 -13.53
N VAL A 37 38.30 5.57 -12.60
CA VAL A 37 36.96 6.00 -12.17
C VAL A 37 36.25 6.78 -13.27
N GLU A 38 36.97 7.62 -14.01
CA GLU A 38 36.43 8.39 -15.13
C GLU A 38 35.77 7.49 -16.19
N LYS A 39 36.29 6.28 -16.36
CA LYS A 39 35.80 5.28 -17.32
C LYS A 39 34.90 4.21 -16.69
N SER A 40 34.53 4.34 -15.41
CA SER A 40 33.75 3.30 -14.72
C SER A 40 32.25 3.45 -14.97
N GLU A 41 31.56 2.31 -15.10
CA GLU A 41 30.09 2.30 -15.16
C GLU A 41 29.50 2.79 -13.83
N GLU A 42 30.19 2.57 -12.70
CA GLU A 42 29.77 3.07 -11.39
C GLU A 42 29.70 4.60 -11.32
N LEU A 43 30.63 5.33 -11.94
CA LEU A 43 30.56 6.78 -12.02
C LEU A 43 29.38 7.22 -12.89
N LYS A 44 29.14 6.52 -14.01
CA LYS A 44 28.01 6.80 -14.90
C LYS A 44 26.67 6.57 -14.19
N ASP A 45 26.51 5.42 -13.53
CA ASP A 45 25.36 5.09 -12.69
C ASP A 45 25.14 6.15 -11.60
N PHE A 46 26.23 6.61 -10.96
CA PHE A 46 26.17 7.64 -9.95
C PHE A 46 25.62 8.95 -10.51
N LEU A 47 26.13 9.41 -11.65
CA LEU A 47 25.71 10.66 -12.28
C LEU A 47 24.25 10.59 -12.73
N GLU A 48 23.83 9.50 -13.37
CA GLU A 48 22.42 9.30 -13.77
C GLU A 48 21.48 9.28 -12.55
N LEU A 49 21.91 8.62 -11.47
CA LEU A 49 21.15 8.54 -10.23
C LEU A 49 21.09 9.90 -9.51
N GLU A 50 22.19 10.65 -9.49
CA GLU A 50 22.25 11.99 -8.91
C GLU A 50 21.35 12.96 -9.68
N ASP A 51 21.38 12.93 -11.02
CA ASP A 51 20.50 13.71 -11.88
C ASP A 51 19.02 13.38 -11.64
N TYR A 52 18.70 12.08 -11.53
CA TYR A 52 17.34 11.64 -11.21
C TYR A 52 16.88 12.12 -9.84
N VAL A 53 17.69 11.95 -8.79
CA VAL A 53 17.34 12.35 -7.41
C VAL A 53 17.19 13.88 -7.29
N ASN A 54 17.92 14.65 -8.09
CA ASN A 54 17.82 16.11 -8.15
C ASN A 54 16.73 16.63 -9.10
N SER A 55 16.04 15.74 -9.84
CA SER A 55 15.02 16.12 -10.82
C SER A 55 13.72 16.61 -10.18
N SER A 56 12.97 17.44 -10.92
CA SER A 56 11.60 17.83 -10.54
C SER A 56 10.68 16.62 -10.42
N ALA A 57 10.80 15.64 -11.32
CA ALA A 57 10.01 14.42 -11.32
C ALA A 57 10.17 13.63 -10.00
N PHE A 58 11.40 13.54 -9.47
CA PHE A 58 11.64 12.91 -8.17
C PHE A 58 10.97 13.69 -7.02
N SER A 59 11.13 15.01 -7.00
CA SER A 59 10.51 15.88 -5.99
C SER A 59 8.99 15.81 -6.01
N GLU A 60 8.38 15.80 -7.19
CA GLU A 60 6.94 15.68 -7.39
C GLU A 60 6.42 14.32 -6.91
N LYS A 61 7.10 13.23 -7.29
CA LYS A 61 6.72 11.87 -6.86
C LYS A 61 6.81 11.70 -5.34
N LYS A 62 7.84 12.28 -4.71
CA LYS A 62 7.95 12.31 -3.25
C LYS A 62 6.76 13.02 -2.60
N LYS A 63 6.44 14.23 -3.07
CA LYS A 63 5.29 15.01 -2.57
C LYS A 63 3.97 14.27 -2.75
N GLU A 64 3.76 13.67 -3.91
CA GLU A 64 2.54 12.92 -4.22
C GLU A 64 2.32 11.77 -3.22
N ILE A 65 3.38 11.04 -2.90
CA ILE A 65 3.31 9.92 -1.95
C ILE A 65 3.11 10.44 -0.52
N GLU A 66 3.82 11.49 -0.10
CA GLU A 66 3.73 12.05 1.25
C GLU A 66 2.35 12.67 1.56
N VAL A 67 1.71 13.31 0.58
CA VAL A 67 0.38 13.94 0.74
C VAL A 67 -0.75 12.91 0.87
N ARG A 68 -0.57 11.68 0.40
CA ARG A 68 -1.57 10.61 0.52
C ARG A 68 -1.67 10.12 1.98
N VAL A 69 -2.60 10.68 2.73
CA VAL A 69 -2.87 10.35 4.13
C VAL A 69 -4.28 9.80 4.30
N PHE A 70 -4.49 8.97 5.33
CA PHE A 70 -5.81 8.40 5.60
C PHE A 70 -6.83 9.48 5.95
N LYS A 71 -6.49 10.39 6.85
CA LYS A 71 -7.41 11.47 7.26
C LYS A 71 -7.71 12.40 6.08
N GLY A 72 -8.99 12.47 5.69
CA GLY A 72 -9.45 13.25 4.54
C GLY A 72 -9.51 12.47 3.22
N SER A 73 -9.07 11.21 3.20
CA SER A 73 -9.22 10.33 2.04
C SER A 73 -10.66 9.84 1.87
N THR A 74 -10.96 9.29 0.69
CA THR A 74 -12.25 8.63 0.40
C THR A 74 -12.49 7.49 1.38
N GLU A 75 -11.47 6.69 1.68
CA GLU A 75 -11.53 5.56 2.59
C GLU A 75 -11.89 6.02 4.02
N PHE A 76 -11.30 7.12 4.50
CA PHE A 76 -11.67 7.70 5.80
C PHE A 76 -13.12 8.18 5.83
N ASN A 77 -13.60 8.79 4.74
CA ASN A 77 -14.99 9.24 4.65
C ASN A 77 -15.97 8.06 4.66
N GLN A 78 -15.68 7.00 3.89
CA GLN A 78 -16.47 5.77 3.85
C GLN A 78 -16.51 5.07 5.23
N LEU A 79 -15.36 4.94 5.90
CA LEU A 79 -15.30 4.36 7.24
C LEU A 79 -16.09 5.21 8.25
N ASN A 80 -15.98 6.54 8.19
CA ASN A 80 -16.75 7.41 9.08
C ASN A 80 -18.24 7.36 8.80
N GLU A 81 -18.65 7.28 7.54
CA GLU A 81 -20.05 7.09 7.15
C GLU A 81 -20.58 5.77 7.70
N PHE A 82 -19.84 4.68 7.56
CA PHE A 82 -20.17 3.39 8.15
C PHE A 82 -20.31 3.46 9.68
N LEU A 83 -19.34 4.11 10.35
CA LEU A 83 -19.38 4.28 11.80
C LEU A 83 -20.54 5.15 12.27
N LYS A 84 -21.00 6.12 11.46
CA LYS A 84 -22.20 6.91 11.75
C LYS A 84 -23.48 6.09 11.58
N LEU A 85 -23.63 5.38 10.45
CA LEU A 85 -24.79 4.53 10.18
C LEU A 85 -24.89 3.37 11.18
N SER A 86 -23.78 2.72 11.54
CA SER A 86 -23.75 1.66 12.55
C SER A 86 -24.19 2.15 13.94
N LYS A 87 -23.97 3.44 14.24
CA LYS A 87 -24.40 4.06 15.49
C LYS A 87 -25.83 4.58 15.44
N ALA A 88 -26.41 4.76 14.26
CA ALA A 88 -27.74 5.32 14.06
C ALA A 88 -28.81 4.44 14.72
N LYS A 89 -29.73 5.09 15.45
CA LYS A 89 -30.70 4.41 16.30
C LYS A 89 -31.65 3.51 15.51
N HIS A 90 -32.12 3.97 14.34
CA HIS A 90 -33.04 3.22 13.50
C HIS A 90 -32.41 1.95 12.91
N ILE A 91 -31.15 2.03 12.48
CA ILE A 91 -30.37 0.87 12.00
C ILE A 91 -30.12 -0.14 13.13
N LYS A 92 -29.71 0.32 14.32
CA LYS A 92 -29.57 -0.56 15.50
C LYS A 92 -30.87 -1.26 15.86
N ASN A 93 -31.97 -0.50 15.93
CA ASN A 93 -33.29 -1.03 16.23
C ASN A 93 -33.75 -2.04 15.17
N PHE A 94 -33.42 -1.82 13.89
CA PHE A 94 -33.70 -2.76 12.82
C PHE A 94 -33.02 -4.11 13.08
N PHE A 95 -31.70 -4.12 13.34
CA PHE A 95 -30.98 -5.37 13.62
C PHE A 95 -31.43 -6.05 14.93
N ILE A 96 -31.86 -5.27 15.93
CA ILE A 96 -32.47 -5.82 17.16
C ILE A 96 -33.79 -6.52 16.80
N ALA A 97 -34.66 -5.87 16.01
CA ALA A 97 -35.94 -6.43 15.61
C ALA A 97 -35.76 -7.68 14.73
N GLU A 98 -34.89 -7.60 13.73
CA GLU A 98 -34.57 -8.67 12.78
C GLU A 98 -34.12 -9.96 13.48
N LYS A 99 -33.29 -9.83 14.53
CA LYS A 99 -32.79 -10.98 15.31
C LYS A 99 -33.73 -11.40 16.43
N SER A 100 -34.80 -10.65 16.71
CA SER A 100 -35.70 -10.93 17.82
C SER A 100 -36.58 -12.15 17.59
N ASP A 101 -36.73 -12.99 18.61
CA ASP A 101 -37.69 -14.10 18.58
C ASP A 101 -39.14 -13.60 18.52
N SER A 102 -39.37 -12.36 18.94
CA SER A 102 -40.68 -11.70 18.80
C SER A 102 -41.06 -11.48 17.33
N LEU A 103 -40.13 -11.03 16.48
CA LEU A 103 -40.40 -10.88 15.05
C LEU A 103 -40.64 -12.24 14.39
N LYS A 104 -39.82 -13.25 14.72
CA LYS A 104 -40.01 -14.62 14.22
C LYS A 104 -41.37 -15.17 14.61
N ARG A 105 -41.76 -15.03 15.89
CA ARG A 105 -43.08 -15.44 16.39
C ARG A 105 -44.20 -14.70 15.65
N PHE A 106 -44.04 -13.41 15.42
CA PHE A 106 -45.02 -12.58 14.70
C PHE A 106 -45.22 -13.06 13.25
N GLU A 107 -44.13 -13.20 12.48
CA GLU A 107 -44.21 -13.65 11.08
C GLU A 107 -44.76 -15.08 10.97
N ASN A 108 -44.38 -15.98 11.87
CA ASN A 108 -44.93 -17.34 11.90
C ASN A 108 -46.44 -17.36 12.21
N PHE A 109 -46.90 -16.48 13.10
CA PHE A 109 -48.32 -16.44 13.50
C PHE A 109 -49.21 -15.68 12.51
N LYS A 110 -48.63 -14.78 11.71
CA LYS A 110 -49.31 -13.93 10.72
C LYS A 110 -50.20 -14.71 9.75
N ASN A 111 -49.79 -15.91 9.37
CA ASN A 111 -50.50 -16.77 8.43
C ASN A 111 -51.23 -17.94 9.13
N SER A 112 -51.41 -17.88 10.44
CA SER A 112 -52.07 -18.95 11.20
C SER A 112 -53.58 -18.96 10.96
N GLU A 113 -54.16 -20.17 10.88
CA GLU A 113 -55.61 -20.34 10.84
C GLU A 113 -56.29 -19.70 12.06
N LYS A 114 -55.63 -19.72 13.22
CA LYS A 114 -56.12 -19.09 14.45
C LYS A 114 -56.32 -17.57 14.27
N LEU A 115 -55.37 -16.88 13.64
CA LEU A 115 -55.47 -15.44 13.38
C LEU A 115 -56.51 -15.12 12.31
N ALA A 116 -56.60 -15.96 11.27
CA ALA A 116 -57.64 -15.84 10.24
C ALA A 116 -59.05 -16.01 10.82
N ASP A 117 -59.25 -17.00 11.70
CA ASP A 117 -60.51 -17.22 12.45
C ASP A 117 -60.85 -16.01 13.32
N TYR A 118 -59.86 -15.42 14.01
CA TYR A 118 -60.04 -14.20 14.78
C TYR A 118 -60.54 -13.03 13.91
N TYR A 119 -59.87 -12.74 12.80
CA TYR A 119 -60.26 -11.61 11.93
C TYR A 119 -61.63 -11.84 11.29
N LYS A 120 -61.92 -13.04 10.79
CA LYS A 120 -63.24 -13.39 10.26
C LYS A 120 -64.35 -13.16 11.28
N LEU A 121 -64.14 -13.58 12.53
CA LEU A 121 -65.10 -13.38 13.60
C LEU A 121 -65.17 -11.92 14.04
N LYS A 122 -64.04 -11.20 14.04
CA LYS A 122 -63.98 -9.77 14.34
C LYS A 122 -64.81 -8.99 13.33
N ASP A 123 -64.69 -9.29 12.04
CA ASP A 123 -65.47 -8.66 10.97
C ASP A 123 -66.97 -8.95 11.16
N TYR A 124 -67.34 -10.21 11.45
CA TYR A 124 -68.73 -10.58 11.81
C TYR A 124 -69.30 -9.78 13.02
N ILE A 125 -68.45 -9.38 13.98
CA ILE A 125 -68.86 -8.50 15.08
C ILE A 125 -68.95 -7.04 14.63
N ASP A 126 -67.91 -6.53 13.98
CA ASP A 126 -67.74 -5.10 13.66
C ASP A 126 -68.69 -4.65 12.53
N ASP A 127 -68.98 -5.52 11.56
CA ASP A 127 -69.96 -5.28 10.49
C ASP A 127 -71.42 -5.34 10.98
N GLY A 128 -71.61 -5.66 12.27
CA GLY A 128 -72.91 -5.66 12.93
C GLY A 128 -73.79 -6.87 12.63
N GLU A 129 -73.28 -7.89 11.91
CA GLU A 129 -74.02 -9.13 11.61
C GLU A 129 -74.43 -9.86 12.88
N HIS A 130 -73.53 -9.97 13.85
CA HIS A 130 -73.83 -10.53 15.17
C HIS A 130 -75.01 -9.84 15.86
N GLN A 131 -75.02 -8.51 15.82
CA GLN A 131 -76.04 -7.71 16.48
C GLN A 131 -77.39 -7.82 15.76
N LYS A 132 -77.39 -7.94 14.43
CA LYS A 132 -78.58 -8.24 13.62
C LYS A 132 -79.16 -9.60 14.02
N GLU A 133 -78.38 -10.68 13.94
CA GLU A 133 -78.82 -12.05 14.27
C GLU A 133 -79.32 -12.15 15.72
N LYS A 134 -78.60 -11.55 16.68
CA LYS A 134 -79.01 -11.50 18.09
C LYS A 134 -80.35 -10.78 18.28
N THR A 135 -80.57 -9.69 17.55
CA THR A 135 -81.81 -8.91 17.64
C THR A 135 -82.98 -9.67 17.01
N GLU A 136 -82.77 -10.29 15.85
CA GLU A 136 -83.76 -11.12 15.17
C GLU A 136 -84.19 -12.31 16.03
N LEU A 137 -83.24 -13.04 16.62
CA LEU A 137 -83.53 -14.14 17.53
C LEU A 137 -84.35 -13.68 18.75
N LYS A 138 -84.01 -12.53 19.33
CA LYS A 138 -84.76 -11.97 20.48
C LYS A 138 -86.18 -11.53 20.12
N LYS A 139 -86.43 -11.09 18.88
CA LYS A 139 -87.76 -10.71 18.37
C LYS A 139 -88.70 -11.91 18.20
N GLN A 140 -88.19 -13.13 18.04
CA GLN A 140 -89.00 -14.35 17.91
C GLN A 140 -89.63 -14.76 19.27
N VAL A 141 -90.70 -14.10 19.70
CA VAL A 141 -91.38 -14.38 20.98
C VAL A 141 -92.71 -15.08 20.75
N PHE A 142 -93.12 -15.95 21.69
CA PHE A 142 -94.38 -16.68 21.57
C PHE A 142 -95.59 -15.74 21.60
N ARG A 143 -95.58 -14.74 22.48
CA ARG A 143 -96.67 -13.77 22.58
C ARG A 143 -96.63 -12.82 21.39
N GLY A 144 -97.64 -12.90 20.52
CA GLY A 144 -97.74 -12.11 19.29
C GLY A 144 -97.22 -12.82 18.04
N SER A 145 -96.67 -14.05 18.16
CA SER A 145 -96.42 -14.90 16.99
C SER A 145 -97.70 -15.53 16.46
N VAL A 146 -97.63 -16.11 15.26
CA VAL A 146 -98.72 -16.90 14.66
C VAL A 146 -99.15 -18.02 15.62
N GLU A 147 -98.19 -18.73 16.19
CA GLU A 147 -98.41 -19.81 17.16
C GLU A 147 -99.08 -19.31 18.45
N GLY A 148 -98.63 -18.16 18.99
CA GLY A 148 -99.25 -17.53 20.15
C GLY A 148 -100.68 -17.08 19.87
N ASN A 149 -100.94 -16.54 18.68
CA ASN A 149 -102.28 -16.10 18.28
C ASN A 149 -103.23 -17.28 18.09
N HIS A 150 -102.79 -18.36 17.44
CA HIS A 150 -103.56 -19.61 17.32
C HIS A 150 -103.87 -20.23 18.69
N PHE A 151 -102.91 -20.21 19.63
CA PHE A 151 -103.15 -20.68 20.99
C PHE A 151 -104.16 -19.81 21.76
N LEU A 152 -104.07 -18.48 21.61
CA LEU A 152 -105.03 -17.53 22.21
C LEU A 152 -106.43 -17.71 21.61
N GLU A 153 -106.53 -17.87 20.29
CA GLU A 153 -107.77 -18.13 19.56
C GLU A 153 -108.41 -19.44 20.04
N TYR A 154 -107.63 -20.52 20.13
CA TYR A 154 -108.09 -21.79 20.70
C TYR A 154 -108.63 -21.62 22.13
N LYS A 155 -107.87 -20.94 23.00
CA LYS A 155 -108.28 -20.69 24.40
C LYS A 155 -109.53 -19.81 24.50
N LYS A 156 -109.76 -18.91 23.53
CA LYS A 156 -110.96 -18.09 23.45
C LYS A 156 -112.17 -18.92 23.02
N LEU A 157 -112.01 -19.75 21.98
CA LEU A 157 -113.06 -20.66 21.50
C LEU A 157 -113.45 -21.68 22.57
N GLU A 158 -112.49 -22.24 23.30
CA GLU A 158 -112.70 -23.17 24.43
C GLU A 158 -113.59 -22.58 25.53
N LYS A 159 -113.67 -21.25 25.66
CA LYS A 159 -114.52 -20.54 26.64
C LYS A 159 -115.92 -20.23 26.11
N SER A 160 -116.20 -20.43 24.82
CA SER A 160 -117.51 -20.14 24.23
C SER A 160 -118.60 -20.99 24.87
N LYS A 161 -119.63 -20.34 25.43
CA LYS A 161 -120.78 -21.04 26.04
C LYS A 161 -121.53 -21.90 25.01
N ALA A 162 -121.62 -21.44 23.77
CA ALA A 162 -122.28 -22.16 22.69
C ALA A 162 -121.47 -23.40 22.27
N LEU A 163 -120.15 -23.26 22.08
CA LEU A 163 -119.27 -24.38 21.73
C LEU A 163 -119.21 -25.42 22.86
N LYS A 164 -119.18 -25.00 24.12
CA LYS A 164 -119.28 -25.92 25.27
C LYS A 164 -120.60 -26.67 25.29
N ALA A 165 -121.72 -25.97 25.09
CA ALA A 165 -123.03 -26.60 25.00
C ALA A 165 -123.11 -27.59 23.84
N TYR A 166 -122.47 -27.28 22.70
CA TYR A 166 -122.34 -28.19 21.57
C TYR A 166 -121.57 -29.46 21.95
N LEU A 167 -120.33 -29.32 22.44
CA LEU A 167 -119.47 -30.44 22.83
C LEU A 167 -120.09 -31.28 23.97
N GLU A 168 -120.89 -30.68 24.86
CA GLU A 168 -121.62 -31.39 25.92
C GLU A 168 -122.84 -32.17 25.40
N LEU A 169 -123.54 -31.65 24.38
CA LEU A 169 -124.76 -32.26 23.84
C LEU A 169 -124.49 -33.23 22.69
N GLU A 170 -123.41 -33.03 21.94
CA GLU A 170 -122.97 -33.90 20.85
C GLU A 170 -122.79 -35.33 21.36
N GLY A 171 -123.58 -36.26 20.82
CA GLY A 171 -123.58 -37.66 21.23
C GLY A 171 -124.27 -37.97 22.58
N SER A 172 -124.81 -36.97 23.27
CA SER A 172 -125.48 -37.15 24.57
C SER A 172 -126.79 -37.95 24.46
N SER A 173 -127.16 -38.68 25.53
CA SER A 173 -128.40 -39.45 25.57
C SER A 173 -129.66 -38.58 25.52
N ILE A 174 -129.62 -37.40 26.16
CA ILE A 174 -130.77 -36.48 26.22
C ILE A 174 -131.14 -35.91 24.84
N LEU A 175 -130.15 -35.67 23.97
CA LEU A 175 -130.36 -35.22 22.60
C LEU A 175 -130.96 -36.35 21.75
N LYS A 176 -130.42 -37.57 21.87
CA LYS A 176 -130.93 -38.76 21.17
C LYS A 176 -132.37 -39.08 21.54
N ASP A 177 -132.69 -39.04 22.84
CA ASP A 177 -134.05 -39.26 23.34
C ASP A 177 -135.04 -38.20 22.81
N HIS A 178 -134.58 -36.94 22.71
CA HIS A 178 -135.36 -35.84 22.17
C HIS A 178 -135.65 -36.01 20.67
N GLU A 179 -134.64 -36.34 19.86
CA GLU A 179 -134.78 -36.61 18.44
C GLU A 179 -135.72 -37.80 18.19
N ALA A 180 -135.60 -38.87 18.99
CA ALA A 180 -136.51 -40.02 18.92
C ALA A 180 -137.95 -39.66 19.27
N PHE A 181 -138.17 -38.85 20.32
CA PHE A 181 -139.52 -38.46 20.75
C PHE A 181 -140.21 -37.47 19.81
N THR A 182 -139.45 -36.64 19.09
CA THR A 182 -139.92 -35.69 18.06
C THR A 182 -140.88 -36.37 17.05
N ASN A 183 -140.59 -37.62 16.68
CA ASN A 183 -141.35 -38.35 15.67
C ASN A 183 -142.47 -39.24 16.24
N SER A 184 -142.69 -39.24 17.55
CA SER A 184 -143.62 -40.14 18.21
C SER A 184 -145.08 -39.86 17.86
N LYS A 185 -145.89 -40.94 17.71
CA LYS A 185 -147.34 -40.84 17.51
C LYS A 185 -148.02 -40.04 18.64
N LYS A 186 -147.47 -40.13 19.86
CA LYS A 186 -147.97 -39.44 21.06
C LYS A 186 -147.81 -37.92 20.96
N LEU A 187 -146.63 -37.44 20.57
CA LEU A 187 -146.39 -36.01 20.37
C LEU A 187 -147.21 -35.47 19.19
N LYS A 188 -147.26 -36.23 18.09
CA LYS A 188 -148.09 -35.87 16.92
C LYS A 188 -149.55 -35.71 17.31
N ARG A 189 -150.13 -36.69 18.03
CA ARG A 189 -151.51 -36.63 18.53
C ARG A 189 -151.73 -35.41 19.44
N PHE A 190 -150.79 -35.09 20.31
CA PHE A 190 -150.86 -33.90 21.15
C PHE A 190 -150.86 -32.59 20.34
N ILE A 191 -150.00 -32.47 19.33
CA ILE A 191 -149.98 -31.30 18.45
C ILE A 191 -151.30 -31.19 17.69
N THR A 192 -151.79 -32.29 17.10
CA THR A 192 -153.08 -32.30 16.36
C THR A 192 -154.26 -31.87 17.25
N LEU A 193 -154.35 -32.40 18.47
CA LEU A 193 -155.41 -32.02 19.43
C LEU A 193 -155.27 -30.57 19.92
N LYS A 194 -154.05 -30.06 20.03
CA LYS A 194 -153.78 -28.68 20.44
C LYS A 194 -154.18 -27.69 19.34
N ASP A 195 -153.97 -28.03 18.08
CA ASP A 195 -154.30 -27.17 16.94
C ASP A 195 -155.81 -27.17 16.63
N SER A 196 -156.51 -28.29 16.85
CA SER A 196 -157.97 -28.41 16.60
C SER A 196 -158.87 -27.88 17.74
N ASN A 197 -158.27 -27.49 18.88
CA ASN A 197 -158.93 -26.94 20.07
C ASN A 197 -160.04 -27.81 20.72
N GLY A 198 -160.07 -29.11 20.44
CA GLY A 198 -160.98 -30.11 21.04
C GLY A 198 -162.46 -29.82 20.76
N LYS A 199 -163.02 -30.41 19.70
CA LYS A 199 -164.40 -30.12 19.29
C LYS A 199 -165.44 -30.88 20.12
N SER A 200 -165.04 -31.99 20.74
CA SER A 200 -165.87 -32.77 21.66
C SER A 200 -165.40 -32.65 23.12
N LYS A 201 -166.34 -32.90 24.06
CA LYS A 201 -166.07 -32.85 25.51
C LYS A 201 -165.03 -33.89 25.93
N GLU A 202 -164.95 -35.02 25.22
CA GLU A 202 -163.96 -36.08 25.40
C GLU A 202 -162.55 -35.64 24.95
N GLU A 203 -162.45 -34.98 23.78
CA GLU A 203 -161.16 -34.51 23.24
C GLU A 203 -160.52 -33.41 24.11
N ILE A 204 -161.34 -32.52 24.69
CA ILE A 204 -160.85 -31.49 25.62
C ILE A 204 -160.25 -32.14 26.88
N LYS A 205 -160.81 -33.26 27.34
CA LYS A 205 -160.32 -34.01 28.51
C LYS A 205 -159.00 -34.73 28.17
N GLU A 206 -158.87 -35.30 26.97
CA GLU A 206 -157.63 -35.93 26.48
C GLU A 206 -156.50 -34.91 26.30
N LEU A 207 -156.77 -33.74 25.70
CA LEU A 207 -155.79 -32.67 25.55
C LEU A 207 -155.28 -32.19 26.92
N LYS A 208 -156.16 -32.09 27.93
CA LYS A 208 -155.78 -31.70 29.30
C LYS A 208 -154.88 -32.75 29.97
N SER A 209 -155.12 -34.04 29.70
CA SER A 209 -154.27 -35.15 30.15
C SER A 209 -152.89 -35.12 29.45
N LEU A 210 -152.85 -35.02 28.12
CA LEU A 210 -151.61 -34.97 27.34
C LEU A 210 -150.79 -33.69 27.61
N LYS A 211 -151.44 -32.55 27.87
CA LYS A 211 -150.76 -31.32 28.31
C LYS A 211 -150.04 -31.52 29.65
N ASN A 212 -150.49 -32.48 30.45
CA ASN A 212 -149.87 -32.88 31.70
C ASN A 212 -148.91 -34.06 31.59
N ASP A 213 -148.78 -34.69 30.42
CA ASP A 213 -147.87 -35.82 30.17
C ASP A 213 -146.39 -35.41 30.36
N SER A 214 -145.66 -36.24 31.10
CA SER A 214 -144.29 -35.96 31.50
C SER A 214 -143.31 -35.98 30.32
N GLN A 215 -143.54 -36.80 29.29
CA GLN A 215 -142.69 -36.86 28.09
C GLN A 215 -142.89 -35.63 27.21
N ILE A 216 -144.15 -35.19 27.03
CA ILE A 216 -144.49 -33.98 26.29
C ILE A 216 -143.90 -32.74 26.99
N LYS A 217 -144.04 -32.64 28.31
CA LYS A 217 -143.43 -31.54 29.10
C LYS A 217 -141.90 -31.54 29.00
N LYS A 218 -141.25 -32.70 29.09
CA LYS A 218 -139.78 -32.83 28.97
C LYS A 218 -139.30 -32.42 27.57
N TYR A 219 -139.98 -32.89 26.52
CA TYR A 219 -139.69 -32.53 25.13
C TYR A 219 -139.70 -31.02 24.92
N PHE A 220 -140.83 -30.34 25.18
CA PHE A 220 -140.93 -28.90 24.99
C PHE A 220 -140.04 -28.08 25.95
N ARG A 221 -139.64 -28.64 27.10
CA ARG A 221 -138.67 -28.01 28.01
C ARG A 221 -137.25 -28.06 27.44
N PHE A 222 -136.87 -29.19 26.85
CA PHE A 222 -135.58 -29.34 26.17
C PHE A 222 -135.55 -28.55 24.86
N GLU A 223 -136.68 -28.48 24.16
CA GLU A 223 -136.83 -27.71 22.91
C GLU A 223 -136.74 -26.20 23.12
N LYS A 224 -137.17 -25.74 24.30
CA LYS A 224 -136.95 -24.36 24.76
C LYS A 224 -135.61 -24.17 25.48
N SER A 225 -134.77 -25.20 25.57
CA SER A 225 -133.50 -25.09 26.28
C SER A 225 -132.49 -24.30 25.46
N GLN A 226 -131.83 -23.37 26.14
CA GLN A 226 -130.77 -22.59 25.51
C GLN A 226 -129.62 -23.48 25.01
N LYS A 227 -129.38 -24.63 25.66
CA LYS A 227 -128.32 -25.57 25.26
C LYS A 227 -128.61 -26.20 23.89
N LEU A 228 -129.84 -26.64 23.64
CA LEU A 228 -130.21 -27.22 22.34
C LEU A 228 -130.18 -26.18 21.22
N LYS A 229 -130.64 -24.95 21.51
CA LYS A 229 -130.49 -23.81 20.58
C LYS A 229 -129.02 -23.60 20.18
N TYR A 230 -128.10 -23.60 21.15
CA TYR A 230 -126.67 -23.48 20.86
C TYR A 230 -126.09 -24.70 20.13
N PHE A 231 -126.59 -25.91 20.39
CA PHE A 231 -126.18 -27.11 19.69
C PHE A 231 -126.49 -27.00 18.19
N HIS A 232 -127.70 -26.57 17.82
CA HIS A 232 -128.05 -26.35 16.41
C HIS A 232 -127.32 -25.16 15.78
N GLU A 233 -127.05 -24.10 16.54
CA GLU A 233 -126.31 -22.91 16.06
C GLU A 233 -124.84 -23.23 15.73
N ILE A 234 -124.22 -24.14 16.48
CA ILE A 234 -122.81 -24.52 16.31
C ILE A 234 -122.62 -25.71 15.38
N GLY A 235 -123.60 -26.61 15.28
CA GLY A 235 -123.57 -27.77 14.38
C GLY A 235 -123.36 -27.34 12.93
N GLY A 236 -122.20 -27.66 12.36
CA GLY A 236 -121.80 -27.24 11.00
C GLY A 236 -121.26 -25.81 10.89
N SER A 237 -121.06 -25.09 12.01
CA SER A 237 -120.52 -23.72 11.99
C SER A 237 -119.00 -23.70 11.74
N HIS A 238 -118.53 -22.61 11.10
CA HIS A 238 -117.09 -22.33 10.96
C HIS A 238 -116.36 -22.31 12.32
N THR A 239 -117.04 -21.88 13.38
CA THR A 239 -116.52 -21.84 14.75
C THR A 239 -116.08 -23.22 15.25
N LEU A 240 -116.87 -24.26 14.96
CA LEU A 240 -116.55 -25.65 15.34
C LEU A 240 -115.37 -26.18 14.52
N VAL A 241 -115.39 -25.97 13.21
CA VAL A 241 -114.30 -26.39 12.30
C VAL A 241 -112.97 -25.77 12.72
N ARG A 242 -112.95 -24.45 12.96
CA ARG A 242 -111.76 -23.71 13.40
C ARG A 242 -111.25 -24.18 14.77
N TYR A 243 -112.16 -24.52 15.70
CA TYR A 243 -111.77 -25.08 16.99
C TYR A 243 -111.07 -26.45 16.85
N ILE A 244 -111.61 -27.34 16.01
CA ILE A 244 -111.01 -28.67 15.77
C ILE A 244 -109.65 -28.53 15.09
N GLU A 245 -109.53 -27.66 14.08
CA GLU A 245 -108.27 -27.33 13.40
C GLU A 245 -107.22 -26.83 14.39
N LEU A 246 -107.55 -25.81 15.18
CA LEU A 246 -106.64 -25.24 16.18
C LEU A 246 -106.29 -26.27 17.25
N LYS A 247 -107.23 -27.12 17.68
CA LYS A 247 -106.99 -28.21 18.64
C LYS A 247 -105.99 -29.23 18.09
N GLY A 248 -106.08 -29.56 16.80
CA GLY A 248 -105.12 -30.43 16.11
C GLY A 248 -103.74 -29.77 16.05
N MET A 249 -103.67 -28.52 15.60
CA MET A 249 -102.43 -27.75 15.48
C MET A 249 -101.70 -27.62 16.82
N ILE A 250 -102.37 -27.20 17.90
CA ILE A 250 -101.70 -26.98 19.19
C ILE A 250 -101.22 -28.26 19.88
N ASN A 251 -101.81 -29.41 19.53
CA ASN A 251 -101.44 -30.71 20.09
C ASN A 251 -100.34 -31.41 19.27
N SER A 252 -100.03 -30.91 18.07
CA SER A 252 -98.94 -31.39 17.24
C SER A 252 -97.58 -31.21 17.93
N GLU A 253 -96.64 -32.09 17.62
CA GLU A 253 -95.28 -32.01 18.18
C GLU A 253 -94.51 -30.80 17.62
N GLU A 254 -94.81 -30.42 16.38
CA GLU A 254 -94.29 -29.21 15.73
C GLU A 254 -94.66 -27.95 16.51
N PHE A 255 -95.92 -27.83 16.96
CA PHE A 255 -96.35 -26.68 17.75
C PHE A 255 -95.68 -26.65 19.13
N LYS A 256 -95.58 -27.80 19.81
CA LYS A 256 -94.94 -27.89 21.13
C LYS A 256 -93.45 -27.52 21.08
N THR A 257 -92.72 -28.04 20.09
CA THR A 257 -91.31 -27.74 19.88
C THR A 257 -91.09 -26.27 19.51
N LYS A 258 -91.91 -25.73 18.60
CA LYS A 258 -91.85 -24.31 18.21
C LYS A 258 -92.18 -23.38 19.38
N ARG A 259 -93.20 -23.72 20.18
CA ARG A 259 -93.55 -22.98 21.40
C ARG A 259 -92.41 -22.99 22.41
N ALA A 260 -91.85 -24.16 22.71
CA ALA A 260 -90.72 -24.28 23.64
C ALA A 260 -89.52 -23.43 23.18
N TRP A 261 -89.24 -23.38 21.88
CA TRP A 261 -88.22 -22.49 21.30
C TRP A 261 -88.55 -21.00 21.44
N LEU A 262 -89.78 -20.59 21.13
CA LEU A 262 -90.21 -19.18 21.21
C LEU A 262 -90.29 -18.65 22.65
N GLU A 263 -90.60 -19.52 23.62
CA GLU A 263 -90.64 -19.22 25.05
C GLU A 263 -89.25 -19.31 25.72
N ASP A 264 -88.23 -19.89 25.07
CA ASP A 264 -86.88 -20.02 25.63
C ASP A 264 -86.18 -18.66 25.72
N LYS A 265 -86.06 -18.16 26.95
CA LYS A 265 -85.35 -16.90 27.27
C LYS A 265 -83.85 -16.99 27.04
N ARG A 266 -83.27 -18.21 26.94
CA ARG A 266 -81.85 -18.49 26.72
C ARG A 266 -81.54 -19.00 25.30
N LYS A 267 -82.46 -18.84 24.35
CA LYS A 267 -82.28 -19.29 22.96
C LYS A 267 -81.09 -18.64 22.26
N TYR A 268 -80.77 -17.40 22.61
CA TYR A 268 -79.59 -16.72 22.05
C TYR A 268 -78.32 -17.43 22.52
N GLU A 269 -78.20 -17.74 23.80
CA GLU A 269 -77.06 -18.46 24.38
C GLU A 269 -76.86 -19.86 23.77
N LYS A 270 -77.93 -20.46 23.22
CA LYS A 270 -77.89 -21.74 22.48
C LYS A 270 -77.64 -21.60 20.98
N SER A 271 -77.63 -20.38 20.44
CA SER A 271 -77.51 -20.12 18.99
C SER A 271 -76.06 -20.16 18.48
N GLU A 272 -75.90 -20.41 17.18
CA GLU A 272 -74.61 -20.29 16.49
C GLU A 272 -74.01 -18.87 16.60
N ALA A 273 -74.85 -17.83 16.59
CA ALA A 273 -74.42 -16.45 16.77
C ALA A 273 -73.69 -16.23 18.11
N HIS A 274 -74.20 -16.84 19.20
CA HIS A 274 -73.55 -16.76 20.50
C HIS A 274 -72.27 -17.60 20.58
N LYS A 275 -72.23 -18.77 19.93
CA LYS A 275 -71.01 -19.58 19.82
C LYS A 275 -69.91 -18.80 19.10
N LYS A 276 -70.20 -18.18 17.95
CA LYS A 276 -69.29 -17.29 17.21
C LYS A 276 -68.79 -16.13 18.08
N TYR A 277 -69.69 -15.45 18.80
CA TYR A 277 -69.30 -14.37 19.71
C TYR A 277 -68.41 -14.84 20.86
N THR A 278 -68.69 -16.01 21.43
CA THR A 278 -67.89 -16.58 22.52
C THR A 278 -66.52 -17.00 22.03
N ARG A 279 -66.44 -17.63 20.85
CA ARG A 279 -65.19 -17.97 20.17
C ARG A 279 -64.37 -16.72 19.87
N TYR A 280 -65.00 -15.64 19.38
CA TYR A 280 -64.35 -14.34 19.20
C TYR A 280 -63.75 -13.83 20.51
N LYS A 281 -64.51 -13.83 21.62
CA LYS A 281 -64.00 -13.38 22.93
C LYS A 281 -62.85 -14.24 23.46
N GLN A 282 -62.89 -15.56 23.21
CA GLN A 282 -61.80 -16.48 23.55
C GLN A 282 -60.55 -16.16 22.73
N LEU A 283 -60.66 -16.04 21.40
CA LEU A 283 -59.54 -15.69 20.53
C LEU A 283 -58.99 -14.28 20.81
N ALA A 284 -59.86 -13.30 21.05
CA ALA A 284 -59.44 -11.96 21.49
C ALA A 284 -58.68 -11.97 22.82
N SER A 285 -58.90 -13.00 23.64
CA SER A 285 -58.24 -13.19 24.92
C SER A 285 -56.99 -14.06 24.86
N ASP A 286 -56.79 -14.80 23.76
CA ASP A 286 -55.67 -15.71 23.52
C ASP A 286 -54.33 -14.96 23.51
N GLY A 287 -53.30 -15.58 24.09
CA GLY A 287 -52.00 -14.96 24.27
C GLY A 287 -51.27 -14.68 22.96
N ASP A 288 -51.44 -15.52 21.93
CA ASP A 288 -50.80 -15.33 20.63
C ASP A 288 -51.47 -14.20 19.84
N VAL A 289 -52.82 -14.17 19.84
CA VAL A 289 -53.60 -13.11 19.18
C VAL A 289 -53.31 -11.75 19.84
N LYS A 290 -53.32 -11.66 21.18
CA LYS A 290 -52.96 -10.43 21.89
C LYS A 290 -51.54 -9.99 21.60
N PHE A 291 -50.58 -10.93 21.63
CA PHE A 291 -49.19 -10.63 21.28
C PHE A 291 -49.10 -10.06 19.87
N PHE A 292 -49.73 -10.71 18.88
CA PHE A 292 -49.73 -10.28 17.49
C PHE A 292 -50.25 -8.84 17.35
N LEU A 293 -51.44 -8.56 17.88
CA LEU A 293 -52.07 -7.24 17.78
C LEU A 293 -51.26 -6.13 18.47
N LEU A 294 -50.57 -6.45 19.56
CA LEU A 294 -49.68 -5.50 20.26
C LEU A 294 -48.36 -5.29 19.50
N TYR A 295 -47.77 -6.38 19.00
CA TYR A 295 -46.50 -6.34 18.28
C TYR A 295 -46.64 -5.63 16.93
N GLU A 296 -47.73 -5.86 16.20
CA GLU A 296 -48.08 -5.17 14.95
C GLU A 296 -48.06 -3.64 15.12
N LYS A 297 -48.51 -3.15 16.29
CA LYS A 297 -48.56 -1.71 16.61
C LYS A 297 -47.29 -1.18 17.26
N SER A 298 -46.33 -2.06 17.58
CA SER A 298 -45.14 -1.70 18.32
C SER A 298 -44.23 -0.76 17.53
N LYS A 299 -43.55 0.16 18.23
CA LYS A 299 -42.57 1.07 17.61
C LYS A 299 -41.41 0.30 16.97
N ILE A 300 -41.06 -0.85 17.52
CA ILE A 300 -39.95 -1.68 17.03
C ILE A 300 -40.29 -2.35 15.70
N TYR A 301 -41.54 -2.84 15.54
CA TYR A 301 -42.00 -3.40 14.27
C TYR A 301 -42.16 -2.34 13.18
N LYS A 302 -42.68 -1.14 13.53
CA LYS A 302 -42.72 0.00 12.60
C LYS A 302 -41.33 0.36 12.08
N ASN A 303 -40.35 0.52 12.99
CA ASN A 303 -38.96 0.76 12.61
C ASN A 303 -38.41 -0.36 11.71
N TYR A 304 -38.75 -1.64 11.98
CA TYR A 304 -38.33 -2.74 11.12
C TYR A 304 -38.84 -2.57 9.69
N LEU A 305 -40.14 -2.27 9.51
CA LEU A 305 -40.74 -2.03 8.19
C LEU A 305 -40.13 -0.79 7.49
N ASP A 306 -39.95 0.31 8.22
CA ASP A 306 -39.40 1.55 7.67
C ASP A 306 -37.95 1.38 7.18
N VAL A 307 -37.18 0.53 7.86
CA VAL A 307 -35.73 0.37 7.60
C VAL A 307 -35.40 -0.78 6.66
N LYS A 308 -36.21 -1.85 6.63
CA LYS A 308 -35.95 -3.09 5.86
C LYS A 308 -35.56 -2.84 4.40
N ASP A 309 -36.20 -1.86 3.78
CA ASP A 309 -35.96 -1.49 2.37
C ASP A 309 -35.35 -0.09 2.21
N SER A 310 -34.91 0.52 3.31
CA SER A 310 -34.36 1.88 3.33
C SER A 310 -33.01 1.98 2.61
N PHE A 311 -32.75 3.17 2.05
CA PHE A 311 -31.45 3.51 1.48
C PHE A 311 -30.33 3.38 2.52
N ASP A 312 -30.56 3.85 3.75
CA ASP A 312 -29.58 3.80 4.84
C ASP A 312 -29.12 2.37 5.16
N LEU A 313 -30.04 1.39 5.19
CA LEU A 313 -29.69 0.00 5.44
C LEU A 313 -28.87 -0.59 4.29
N LYS A 314 -29.26 -0.28 3.04
CA LYS A 314 -28.49 -0.69 1.85
C LYS A 314 -27.08 -0.12 1.89
N ARG A 315 -26.95 1.18 2.16
CA ARG A 315 -25.67 1.88 2.28
C ARG A 315 -24.83 1.36 3.44
N TYR A 316 -25.46 1.05 4.58
CA TYR A 316 -24.79 0.41 5.71
C TYR A 316 -24.17 -0.93 5.32
N ASN A 317 -24.91 -1.79 4.63
CA ASN A 317 -24.43 -3.11 4.21
C ASN A 317 -23.31 -3.00 3.17
N GLU A 318 -23.45 -2.11 2.18
CA GLU A 318 -22.40 -1.82 1.18
C GLU A 318 -21.11 -1.36 1.86
N LEU A 319 -21.20 -0.38 2.75
CA LEU A 319 -20.05 0.15 3.47
C LEU A 319 -19.45 -0.87 4.43
N LYS A 320 -20.27 -1.73 5.04
CA LYS A 320 -19.79 -2.82 5.88
C LYS A 320 -18.91 -3.76 5.07
N GLU A 321 -19.43 -4.26 3.95
CA GLU A 321 -18.71 -5.15 3.05
C GLU A 321 -17.42 -4.50 2.51
N LEU A 322 -17.51 -3.23 2.08
CA LEU A 322 -16.36 -2.46 1.59
C LEU A 322 -15.29 -2.29 2.67
N THR A 323 -15.66 -1.84 3.87
CA THR A 323 -14.69 -1.54 4.95
C THR A 323 -14.11 -2.79 5.61
N GLU A 324 -14.80 -3.92 5.53
CA GLU A 324 -14.31 -5.24 5.94
C GLU A 324 -13.48 -5.94 4.85
N SER A 325 -13.48 -5.44 3.61
CA SER A 325 -12.73 -6.02 2.50
C SER A 325 -11.21 -5.95 2.72
N GLY A 326 -10.50 -6.98 2.26
CA GLY A 326 -9.04 -7.04 2.35
C GLY A 326 -8.34 -5.91 1.59
N GLU A 327 -8.92 -5.43 0.48
CA GLU A 327 -8.39 -4.29 -0.27
C GLU A 327 -8.47 -3.00 0.52
N PHE A 328 -9.61 -2.71 1.13
CA PHE A 328 -9.79 -1.51 1.96
C PHE A 328 -8.85 -1.52 3.17
N LEU A 329 -8.71 -2.66 3.85
CA LEU A 329 -7.81 -2.78 4.99
C LEU A 329 -6.35 -2.56 4.58
N LYS A 330 -5.90 -3.15 3.46
CA LYS A 330 -4.55 -2.90 2.90
C LYS A 330 -4.35 -1.43 2.56
N ARG A 331 -5.35 -0.81 1.91
CA ARG A 331 -5.31 0.59 1.52
C ARG A 331 -5.26 1.53 2.72
N LYS A 332 -6.04 1.25 3.77
CA LYS A 332 -6.01 1.98 5.03
C LYS A 332 -4.63 1.88 5.69
N VAL A 333 -4.07 0.67 5.82
CA VAL A 333 -2.72 0.47 6.37
C VAL A 333 -1.67 1.28 5.60
N TYR A 334 -1.75 1.28 4.26
CA TYR A 334 -0.86 2.09 3.43
C TYR A 334 -1.01 3.60 3.67
N LEU A 335 -2.25 4.10 3.76
CA LEU A 335 -2.52 5.53 3.97
C LEU A 335 -2.19 6.02 5.38
N GLU A 336 -2.27 5.14 6.38
CA GLU A 336 -1.88 5.40 7.78
C GLU A 336 -0.36 5.29 8.00
N ASP A 337 0.37 4.67 7.08
CA ASP A 337 1.82 4.54 7.16
C ASP A 337 2.52 5.90 6.94
N THR A 338 3.10 6.42 8.02
CA THR A 338 3.89 7.66 8.01
C THR A 338 5.25 7.49 7.34
N LYS A 339 5.72 6.24 7.19
CA LYS A 339 7.01 5.86 6.58
C LYS A 339 6.85 5.21 5.21
N LYS A 340 5.68 5.35 4.56
CA LYS A 340 5.44 4.79 3.22
C LYS A 340 6.48 5.25 2.19
N TRP A 341 6.97 6.49 2.28
CA TRP A 341 8.03 6.99 1.41
C TRP A 341 9.32 6.18 1.57
N GLU A 342 9.71 5.86 2.81
CA GLU A 342 10.91 5.07 3.11
C GLU A 342 10.85 3.65 2.52
N LYS A 343 9.66 3.17 2.13
CA LYS A 343 9.42 1.86 1.53
C LYS A 343 9.36 1.88 0.00
N THR A 344 9.56 3.04 -0.62
CA THR A 344 9.51 3.20 -2.08
C THR A 344 10.86 2.88 -2.74
N GLU A 345 10.82 2.48 -4.01
CA GLU A 345 12.03 2.35 -4.83
C GLU A 345 12.76 3.69 -4.99
N GLU A 346 12.01 4.79 -5.05
CA GLU A 346 12.57 6.15 -5.13
C GLU A 346 13.41 6.50 -3.90
N PHE A 347 12.94 6.17 -2.70
CA PHE A 347 13.74 6.36 -1.50
C PHE A 347 15.00 5.50 -1.51
N ALA A 348 14.91 4.24 -1.96
CA ALA A 348 16.09 3.38 -2.11
C ALA A 348 17.10 3.97 -3.09
N LYS A 349 16.65 4.53 -4.22
CA LYS A 349 17.48 5.27 -5.19
C LYS A 349 18.17 6.48 -4.54
N GLN A 350 17.45 7.25 -3.74
CA GLN A 350 18.03 8.38 -3.00
C GLN A 350 19.09 7.94 -1.98
N GLN A 351 18.84 6.88 -1.21
CA GLN A 351 19.83 6.35 -0.27
C GLN A 351 21.07 5.84 -0.99
N LYS A 352 20.89 5.08 -2.08
CA LYS A 352 22.01 4.62 -2.92
C LYS A 352 22.84 5.81 -3.43
N CYS A 353 22.20 6.88 -3.89
CA CYS A 353 22.90 8.11 -4.30
C CYS A 353 23.76 8.67 -3.14
N PHE A 354 23.19 8.80 -1.94
CA PHE A 354 23.90 9.31 -0.77
C PHE A 354 25.05 8.42 -0.29
N GLU A 355 24.92 7.10 -0.45
CA GLU A 355 25.98 6.14 -0.18
C GLU A 355 27.12 6.27 -1.19
N MET A 356 26.79 6.35 -2.49
CA MET A 356 27.76 6.53 -3.56
C MET A 356 28.55 7.84 -3.39
N LYS A 357 27.92 8.94 -2.95
CA LYS A 357 28.63 10.21 -2.65
C LYS A 357 29.74 10.07 -1.60
N LYS A 358 29.73 9.02 -0.78
CA LYS A 358 30.72 8.78 0.28
C LYS A 358 31.84 7.84 -0.16
N LEU A 359 31.77 7.26 -1.37
CA LEU A 359 32.77 6.34 -1.86
C LEU A 359 34.12 7.06 -2.05
N PRO A 360 35.23 6.58 -1.45
CA PRO A 360 36.51 7.29 -1.45
C PRO A 360 37.04 7.64 -2.86
N HIS A 361 36.86 6.73 -3.82
CA HIS A 361 37.34 6.92 -5.19
C HIS A 361 36.47 7.92 -5.97
N LEU A 362 35.16 7.99 -5.73
CA LEU A 362 34.29 9.04 -6.29
C LEU A 362 34.60 10.40 -5.67
N LEU A 363 34.79 10.48 -4.35
CA LEU A 363 35.22 11.71 -3.68
C LEU A 363 36.55 12.22 -4.25
N ARG A 364 37.51 11.32 -4.47
CA ARG A 364 38.80 11.64 -5.07
C ARG A 364 38.66 12.07 -6.53
N TYR A 365 37.80 11.41 -7.30
CA TYR A 365 37.49 11.81 -8.66
C TYR A 365 36.96 13.24 -8.71
N PHE A 366 35.92 13.56 -7.94
CA PHE A 366 35.35 14.91 -7.90
C PHE A 366 36.30 15.96 -7.28
N LYS A 367 37.23 15.57 -6.40
CA LYS A 367 38.29 16.46 -5.90
C LYS A 367 39.21 16.95 -7.03
N TYR A 368 39.56 16.09 -7.97
CA TYR A 368 40.49 16.41 -9.06
C TYR A 368 39.80 16.83 -10.36
N LYS A 369 38.52 16.48 -10.54
CA LYS A 369 37.74 16.85 -11.72
C LYS A 369 37.72 18.36 -11.92
N GLY A 370 38.13 18.82 -13.10
CA GLY A 370 38.21 20.24 -13.43
C GLY A 370 39.41 21.00 -12.83
N GLY A 371 40.32 20.31 -12.14
CA GLY A 371 41.58 20.88 -11.64
C GLY A 371 42.77 20.65 -12.57
N ASN A 372 43.94 21.15 -12.17
CA ASN A 372 45.21 21.04 -12.92
C ASN A 372 46.26 20.15 -12.23
N ALA A 373 45.87 19.43 -11.17
CA ALA A 373 46.79 18.60 -10.38
C ALA A 373 47.49 17.51 -11.22
N PHE A 374 46.82 17.03 -12.28
CA PHE A 374 47.33 15.99 -13.18
C PHE A 374 47.93 16.53 -14.48
N ASP A 375 48.08 17.86 -14.61
CA ASP A 375 48.65 18.51 -15.80
C ASP A 375 49.97 17.89 -16.24
N PHE A 376 50.82 17.49 -15.28
CA PHE A 376 52.08 16.85 -15.61
C PHE A 376 51.86 15.58 -16.43
N PHE A 377 50.93 14.72 -16.05
CA PHE A 377 50.65 13.46 -16.74
C PHE A 377 49.94 13.65 -18.09
N TYR A 378 49.18 14.74 -18.25
CA TYR A 378 48.58 15.09 -19.54
C TYR A 378 49.58 15.69 -20.52
N LYS A 379 50.54 16.48 -20.02
CA LYS A 379 51.47 17.26 -20.85
C LYS A 379 52.80 16.54 -21.12
N TRP A 380 53.20 15.60 -20.26
CA TRP A 380 54.53 14.97 -20.34
C TRP A 380 54.43 13.46 -20.52
N GLU A 381 55.33 12.92 -21.33
CA GLU A 381 55.60 11.49 -21.45
C GLU A 381 57.06 11.20 -21.11
N THR A 382 57.30 10.04 -20.49
CA THR A 382 58.66 9.54 -20.26
C THR A 382 59.21 8.99 -21.58
N VAL A 383 60.30 9.57 -22.06
CA VAL A 383 60.99 9.14 -23.30
C VAL A 383 62.30 8.40 -23.04
N PHE A 384 62.83 8.53 -21.82
CA PHE A 384 63.99 7.79 -21.36
C PHE A 384 63.87 7.59 -19.84
N GLU A 385 64.10 6.38 -19.35
CA GLU A 385 64.14 6.09 -17.91
C GLU A 385 65.08 4.92 -17.65
N ASP A 386 65.91 5.08 -16.62
CA ASP A 386 66.76 4.00 -16.12
C ASP A 386 66.95 4.12 -14.60
N GLY A 387 66.58 3.06 -13.88
CA GLY A 387 66.83 2.88 -12.44
C GLY A 387 68.04 2.00 -12.14
N PHE A 388 68.67 1.41 -13.16
CA PHE A 388 69.83 0.53 -13.06
C PHE A 388 69.62 -0.74 -12.21
N ASP A 389 68.38 -1.13 -11.92
CA ASP A 389 68.05 -2.23 -11.02
C ASP A 389 68.42 -3.62 -11.58
N SER A 390 68.42 -3.77 -12.92
CA SER A 390 68.54 -5.05 -13.63
C SER A 390 69.89 -5.26 -14.32
N GLY A 391 70.90 -4.46 -13.98
CA GLY A 391 72.17 -4.42 -14.73
C GLY A 391 72.30 -3.17 -15.60
N LEU A 392 73.44 -3.00 -16.25
CA LEU A 392 73.63 -1.92 -17.23
C LEU A 392 72.88 -2.25 -18.53
N ASP A 393 71.90 -1.43 -18.88
CA ASP A 393 71.17 -1.50 -20.15
C ASP A 393 72.07 -1.01 -21.30
N LYS A 394 72.63 -1.95 -22.07
CA LYS A 394 73.56 -1.66 -23.17
C LYS A 394 72.90 -1.04 -24.39
N GLU A 395 71.57 -1.15 -24.50
CA GLU A 395 70.81 -0.46 -25.55
C GLU A 395 70.65 1.03 -25.23
N LYS A 396 70.68 1.40 -23.94
CA LYS A 396 70.62 2.79 -23.49
C LYS A 396 71.98 3.43 -23.28
N TRP A 397 72.96 2.68 -22.77
CA TRP A 397 74.23 3.24 -22.34
C TRP A 397 75.42 2.53 -22.97
N SER A 398 76.35 3.33 -23.51
CA SER A 398 77.70 2.91 -23.85
C SER A 398 78.66 3.21 -22.70
N THR A 399 79.60 2.31 -22.42
CA THR A 399 80.72 2.54 -21.50
C THR A 399 81.86 3.33 -22.14
N ARG A 400 81.63 3.85 -23.35
CA ARG A 400 82.56 4.68 -24.13
C ARG A 400 81.90 6.01 -24.43
N SER A 401 82.70 7.07 -24.47
CA SER A 401 82.19 8.38 -24.92
C SER A 401 81.76 8.32 -26.39
N TYR A 402 80.91 9.28 -26.81
CA TYR A 402 80.46 9.37 -28.21
C TYR A 402 81.63 9.40 -29.20
N TRP A 403 82.66 10.20 -28.91
CA TRP A 403 83.85 10.31 -29.75
C TRP A 403 84.80 9.11 -29.64
N ALA A 404 84.90 8.46 -28.48
CA ALA A 404 85.63 7.20 -28.36
C ALA A 404 85.07 6.14 -29.31
N HIS A 405 83.74 6.05 -29.43
CA HIS A 405 83.10 5.15 -30.37
C HIS A 405 83.34 5.55 -31.84
N LYS A 406 83.28 6.84 -32.16
CA LYS A 406 83.41 7.34 -33.55
C LYS A 406 84.83 7.33 -34.10
N LEU A 407 85.85 7.57 -33.26
CA LEU A 407 87.22 7.78 -33.73
C LEU A 407 88.08 6.52 -33.67
N VAL A 408 88.11 5.86 -32.51
CA VAL A 408 89.10 4.82 -32.22
C VAL A 408 88.46 3.51 -31.74
N ASN A 409 87.14 3.51 -31.53
CA ASN A 409 86.35 2.41 -30.97
C ASN A 409 86.97 1.79 -29.71
N GLU A 410 87.60 2.63 -28.88
CA GLU A 410 88.23 2.29 -27.61
C GLU A 410 88.13 3.49 -26.68
N ASN A 411 88.12 3.23 -25.37
CA ASN A 411 88.16 4.28 -24.37
C ASN A 411 89.52 5.01 -24.39
N PHE A 412 89.49 6.33 -24.18
CA PHE A 412 90.70 7.13 -24.06
C PHE A 412 90.51 8.26 -23.05
N SER A 413 91.62 8.71 -22.47
CA SER A 413 91.67 9.80 -21.49
C SER A 413 92.20 11.09 -22.12
N GLN A 414 91.74 12.23 -21.61
CA GLN A 414 92.09 13.56 -22.12
C GLN A 414 93.35 14.12 -21.46
N PRO A 415 93.94 15.19 -22.02
CA PRO A 415 95.05 15.87 -21.36
C PRO A 415 94.75 16.29 -19.92
N GLY A 416 95.57 15.79 -18.99
CA GLY A 416 95.43 16.05 -17.55
C GLY A 416 94.60 15.02 -16.77
N ASP A 417 93.95 14.06 -17.44
CA ASP A 417 93.30 12.93 -16.77
C ASP A 417 94.33 11.95 -16.20
N LEU A 418 94.17 11.55 -14.94
CA LEU A 418 95.04 10.56 -14.26
C LEU A 418 94.47 9.14 -14.27
N GLN A 419 93.28 8.95 -14.85
CA GLN A 419 92.55 7.69 -14.90
C GLN A 419 92.54 7.08 -16.30
N CYS A 420 92.52 5.74 -16.37
CA CYS A 420 92.06 4.99 -17.53
C CYS A 420 90.55 4.75 -17.42
N TYR A 421 89.77 5.10 -18.45
CA TYR A 421 88.38 4.66 -18.55
C TYR A 421 88.31 3.19 -18.93
N THR A 422 87.52 2.40 -18.19
CA THR A 422 87.34 0.97 -18.49
C THR A 422 86.06 0.72 -19.27
N ASP A 423 86.01 -0.44 -19.96
CA ASP A 423 84.83 -0.91 -20.68
C ASP A 423 83.77 -1.51 -19.72
N GLY A 424 83.47 -0.82 -18.60
CA GLY A 424 82.39 -1.16 -17.67
C GLY A 424 82.82 -1.76 -16.33
N ASN A 425 84.09 -2.14 -16.14
CA ASN A 425 84.59 -2.72 -14.88
C ASN A 425 84.46 -1.76 -13.67
N ASN A 426 84.37 -0.46 -13.96
CA ASN A 426 84.18 0.60 -12.97
C ASN A 426 82.72 1.08 -12.88
N VAL A 427 81.78 0.37 -13.52
CA VAL A 427 80.34 0.64 -13.47
C VAL A 427 79.66 -0.46 -12.67
N ILE A 428 79.08 -0.10 -11.53
CA ILE A 428 78.37 -1.05 -10.66
C ILE A 428 76.89 -0.66 -10.64
N THR A 429 76.02 -1.54 -11.11
CA THR A 429 74.56 -1.34 -11.14
C THR A 429 73.86 -2.27 -10.14
N GLY A 430 72.69 -1.88 -9.67
CA GLY A 430 71.81 -2.73 -8.86
C GLY A 430 70.67 -1.92 -8.22
N LYS A 431 70.00 -2.48 -7.22
CA LYS A 431 68.80 -1.89 -6.55
C LYS A 431 68.94 -0.48 -5.97
N LYS A 432 70.17 0.06 -5.93
CA LYS A 432 70.48 1.41 -5.43
C LYS A 432 70.86 2.37 -6.55
N GLY A 433 70.74 1.94 -7.80
CA GLY A 433 71.17 2.67 -8.98
C GLY A 433 72.55 2.25 -9.50
N CYS A 434 73.18 3.20 -10.19
CA CYS A 434 74.51 3.09 -10.77
C CYS A 434 75.56 3.79 -9.91
N LEU A 435 76.72 3.15 -9.74
CA LEU A 435 77.91 3.68 -9.10
C LEU A 435 79.06 3.66 -10.12
N LEU A 436 79.51 4.85 -10.53
CA LEU A 436 80.78 4.98 -11.26
C LEU A 436 81.92 5.07 -10.24
N GLN A 437 82.75 4.04 -10.20
CA GLN A 437 83.76 3.86 -9.18
C GLN A 437 85.15 4.23 -9.68
N VAL A 438 85.83 5.12 -8.96
CA VAL A 438 87.25 5.39 -9.16
C VAL A 438 88.07 4.48 -8.25
N ARG A 439 89.04 3.76 -8.82
CA ARG A 439 89.95 2.85 -8.08
C ARG A 439 91.39 3.25 -8.29
N LYS A 440 92.26 2.98 -7.30
CA LYS A 440 93.71 3.03 -7.47
C LYS A 440 94.16 1.67 -7.99
N GLU A 441 94.40 1.61 -9.30
CA GLU A 441 94.67 0.39 -10.03
C GLU A 441 95.46 0.76 -11.28
N ARG A 442 96.56 0.04 -11.54
CA ARG A 442 97.34 0.25 -12.75
C ARG A 442 96.61 -0.33 -13.95
N ALA A 443 96.44 0.47 -14.99
CA ALA A 443 95.80 0.05 -16.23
C ALA A 443 96.48 0.68 -17.44
N GLN A 444 96.64 -0.10 -18.49
CA GLN A 444 97.07 0.37 -19.81
C GLN A 444 95.84 0.87 -20.57
N GLY A 445 95.92 2.08 -21.13
CA GLY A 445 94.84 2.70 -21.89
C GLY A 445 95.34 3.63 -22.97
N LYS A 446 94.43 4.28 -23.68
CA LYS A 446 94.77 5.32 -24.67
C LYS A 446 94.70 6.70 -24.03
N TYR A 447 95.66 7.55 -24.36
CA TYR A 447 95.71 8.95 -24.01
C TYR A 447 95.64 9.79 -25.29
N TRP A 448 94.81 10.83 -25.30
CA TRP A 448 94.78 11.79 -26.41
C TRP A 448 95.86 12.85 -26.21
N ASN A 449 96.87 12.83 -27.07
CA ASN A 449 97.90 13.84 -27.15
C ASN A 449 97.63 14.80 -28.33
N PRO A 450 97.46 16.11 -28.10
CA PRO A 450 97.20 17.06 -29.19
C PRO A 450 98.27 17.09 -30.31
N ALA A 451 99.52 16.71 -30.02
CA ALA A 451 100.61 16.69 -30.98
C ALA A 451 100.81 15.32 -31.65
N ALA A 452 100.50 14.22 -30.95
CA ALA A 452 100.82 12.85 -31.39
C ALA A 452 99.58 11.97 -31.67
N GLY A 453 98.37 12.47 -31.43
CA GLY A 453 97.14 11.68 -31.55
C GLY A 453 96.93 10.73 -30.37
N PHE A 454 96.36 9.55 -30.62
CA PHE A 454 96.12 8.54 -29.59
C PHE A 454 97.38 7.72 -29.31
N THR A 455 97.91 7.79 -28.09
CA THR A 455 99.08 7.03 -27.65
C THR A 455 98.74 6.09 -26.49
N PRO A 456 99.35 4.89 -26.38
CA PRO A 456 99.26 4.08 -25.18
C PRO A 456 99.87 4.81 -23.97
N GLU A 457 99.26 4.68 -22.80
CA GLU A 457 99.72 5.28 -21.55
C GLU A 457 99.39 4.36 -20.36
N GLU A 458 100.26 4.33 -19.34
CA GLU A 458 99.97 3.63 -18.09
C GLU A 458 99.36 4.58 -17.05
N PHE A 459 98.12 4.32 -16.66
CA PHE A 459 97.41 5.10 -15.66
C PHE A 459 97.49 4.44 -14.29
N GLN A 460 97.54 5.24 -13.22
CA GLN A 460 97.54 4.74 -11.83
C GLN A 460 96.12 4.62 -11.24
N TYR A 461 95.10 5.07 -11.98
CA TYR A 461 93.71 5.01 -11.58
C TYR A 461 92.84 4.42 -12.70
N THR A 462 91.75 3.77 -12.33
CA THR A 462 90.68 3.38 -13.26
C THR A 462 89.38 4.10 -12.91
N SER A 463 88.56 4.40 -13.92
CA SER A 463 87.27 5.07 -13.74
C SER A 463 86.22 4.57 -14.74
N GLY A 464 84.95 4.83 -14.42
CA GLY A 464 83.80 4.50 -15.25
C GLY A 464 83.22 5.72 -15.95
N GLN A 465 82.66 5.50 -17.13
CA GLN A 465 81.81 6.47 -17.82
C GLN A 465 80.62 5.78 -18.46
N LEU A 466 79.55 6.52 -18.67
CA LEU A 466 78.36 6.12 -19.43
C LEU A 466 77.94 7.24 -20.38
N CYS A 467 77.55 6.88 -21.59
CA CYS A 467 77.15 7.80 -22.64
C CYS A 467 75.91 7.26 -23.36
N SER A 468 74.92 8.13 -23.63
CA SER A 468 73.75 7.77 -24.44
C SER A 468 73.89 8.16 -25.92
N GLY A 469 75.03 8.70 -26.36
CA GLY A 469 75.17 9.30 -27.70
C GLY A 469 74.97 8.35 -28.89
N ASN A 470 74.95 7.03 -28.66
CA ASN A 470 74.64 6.05 -29.70
C ASN A 470 73.17 5.58 -29.68
N SER A 471 72.39 5.96 -28.67
CA SER A 471 71.07 5.40 -28.37
C SER A 471 69.99 6.46 -28.18
N PHE A 472 70.32 7.58 -27.53
CA PHE A 472 69.35 8.59 -27.11
C PHE A 472 69.95 10.00 -27.13
N TRP A 473 69.24 10.90 -27.80
CA TRP A 473 69.50 12.34 -27.86
C TRP A 473 68.24 13.09 -27.45
N PHE A 474 68.41 14.10 -26.62
CA PHE A 474 67.37 14.88 -26.00
C PHE A 474 67.30 16.27 -26.64
N GLU A 475 66.14 16.64 -27.18
CA GLU A 475 65.90 17.95 -27.79
C GLU A 475 65.35 18.95 -26.76
N ASP A 476 64.05 18.84 -26.46
CA ASP A 476 63.33 19.70 -25.52
C ASP A 476 62.59 18.84 -24.48
N GLY A 477 62.46 19.38 -23.28
CA GLY A 477 61.67 18.82 -22.21
C GLY A 477 62.33 18.88 -20.84
N ILE A 478 62.25 17.81 -20.06
CA ILE A 478 62.85 17.76 -18.71
C ILE A 478 63.79 16.56 -18.60
N ILE A 479 65.02 16.79 -18.16
CA ILE A 479 65.94 15.74 -17.70
C ILE A 479 66.06 15.83 -16.20
N GLU A 480 65.88 14.72 -15.50
CA GLU A 480 66.06 14.61 -14.06
C GLU A 480 66.98 13.43 -13.72
N ALA A 481 67.84 13.60 -12.72
CA ALA A 481 68.56 12.49 -12.11
C ALA A 481 68.64 12.64 -10.60
N LYS A 482 68.42 11.53 -9.90
CA LYS A 482 68.62 11.45 -8.46
C LYS A 482 70.07 11.05 -8.17
N VAL A 483 70.85 12.00 -7.71
CA VAL A 483 72.29 11.85 -7.49
C VAL A 483 72.62 12.06 -6.02
N LYS A 484 73.49 11.23 -5.46
CA LYS A 484 74.03 11.46 -4.12
C LYS A 484 75.11 12.51 -4.17
N PHE A 485 74.88 13.65 -3.53
CA PHE A 485 75.89 14.69 -3.44
C PHE A 485 76.96 14.31 -2.43
N ASN A 486 78.09 13.78 -2.89
CA ASN A 486 79.21 13.35 -2.05
C ASN A 486 80.58 13.69 -2.68
N PRO A 487 80.93 14.99 -2.77
CA PRO A 487 82.10 15.44 -3.51
C PRO A 487 83.43 15.00 -2.89
N VAL A 488 84.33 14.48 -3.74
CA VAL A 488 85.75 14.23 -3.44
C VAL A 488 86.58 15.26 -4.21
N LYS A 489 87.40 16.07 -3.52
CA LYS A 489 88.03 17.27 -4.12
C LYS A 489 88.98 16.97 -5.27
N GLU A 490 89.55 15.77 -5.29
CA GLU A 490 90.53 15.31 -6.28
C GLU A 490 89.87 14.66 -7.52
N ILE A 491 88.55 14.49 -7.49
CA ILE A 491 87.77 13.80 -8.54
C ILE A 491 86.68 14.76 -9.04
N ALA A 492 86.50 14.93 -10.34
CA ALA A 492 85.36 15.63 -10.91
C ALA A 492 84.33 14.62 -11.42
N SER A 493 83.25 14.44 -10.67
CA SER A 493 82.12 13.60 -11.07
C SER A 493 81.03 14.45 -11.70
N MET A 494 80.64 14.13 -12.93
CA MET A 494 79.79 14.97 -13.76
C MET A 494 78.66 14.18 -14.41
N PHE A 495 77.43 14.66 -14.26
CA PHE A 495 76.34 14.40 -15.20
C PHE A 495 76.17 15.63 -16.08
N HIS A 496 76.50 15.47 -17.37
CA HIS A 496 76.49 16.56 -18.33
C HIS A 496 75.91 16.15 -19.67
N LEU A 497 75.52 17.15 -20.45
CA LEU A 497 74.93 17.02 -21.77
C LEU A 497 75.85 17.65 -22.82
N LEU A 498 75.99 16.97 -23.95
CA LEU A 498 76.79 17.42 -25.09
C LEU A 498 75.99 17.21 -26.38
N GLY A 499 76.21 18.08 -27.37
CA GLY A 499 75.82 17.79 -28.74
C GLY A 499 76.90 16.97 -29.43
N GLU A 500 76.94 17.03 -30.77
CA GLU A 500 78.06 16.44 -31.51
C GLU A 500 79.40 17.08 -31.11
N LYS A 501 79.41 18.39 -30.84
CA LYS A 501 80.60 19.12 -30.37
C LYS A 501 80.73 19.06 -28.85
N ALA A 502 81.97 19.08 -28.36
CA ALA A 502 82.29 19.10 -26.93
C ALA A 502 81.93 20.42 -26.21
N SER A 503 81.43 21.43 -26.95
CA SER A 503 80.98 22.71 -26.40
C SER A 503 79.81 23.25 -27.21
N PRO A 504 78.79 23.87 -26.58
CA PRO A 504 78.61 24.05 -25.13
C PRO A 504 78.29 22.75 -24.38
N GLN A 505 78.77 22.65 -23.13
CA GLN A 505 78.52 21.54 -22.23
C GLN A 505 77.56 21.98 -21.12
N LEU A 506 76.43 21.31 -20.98
CA LEU A 506 75.44 21.62 -19.95
C LEU A 506 75.63 20.65 -18.78
N ASN A 507 76.09 21.17 -17.65
CA ASN A 507 76.26 20.39 -16.43
C ASN A 507 74.93 20.37 -15.66
N ILE A 508 74.29 19.20 -15.61
CA ILE A 508 73.18 18.93 -14.69
C ILE A 508 73.72 18.98 -13.26
N VAL A 509 74.86 18.31 -13.04
CA VAL A 509 75.63 18.39 -11.79
C VAL A 509 77.10 18.09 -12.05
N GLU A 510 77.99 18.92 -11.50
CA GLU A 510 79.41 18.65 -11.33
C GLU A 510 79.72 18.73 -9.84
N MET A 511 80.33 17.68 -9.29
CA MET A 511 80.72 17.62 -7.89
C MET A 511 82.13 17.06 -7.69
N GLY A 512 82.80 17.55 -6.66
CA GLY A 512 84.18 17.19 -6.32
C GLY A 512 85.12 18.38 -6.43
N THR A 513 85.99 18.40 -7.44
CA THR A 513 86.93 19.51 -7.73
C THR A 513 86.22 20.87 -7.76
N LYS A 514 85.10 20.93 -8.47
CA LYS A 514 84.12 22.01 -8.38
C LYS A 514 82.77 21.41 -7.98
N ASN A 515 81.92 22.24 -7.40
CA ASN A 515 80.57 21.87 -7.00
C ASN A 515 79.61 22.89 -7.62
N ARG A 516 79.08 22.59 -8.81
CA ARG A 516 78.31 23.53 -9.63
C ARG A 516 77.35 22.85 -10.60
N LEU A 517 76.40 23.63 -11.09
CA LEU A 517 75.52 23.33 -12.23
C LEU A 517 75.47 24.56 -13.15
N GLY A 518 75.18 24.36 -14.43
CA GLY A 518 75.18 25.45 -15.43
C GLY A 518 75.83 25.03 -16.74
N VAL A 519 76.41 25.98 -17.47
CA VAL A 519 76.96 25.76 -18.81
C VAL A 519 78.45 26.10 -18.84
N LEU A 520 79.22 25.26 -19.54
CA LEU A 520 80.60 25.52 -19.92
C LEU A 520 80.68 25.79 -21.42
N GLN A 521 81.21 26.95 -21.79
CA GLN A 521 81.37 27.36 -23.18
C GLN A 521 82.84 27.57 -23.50
N ASN A 522 83.28 27.10 -24.68
CA ASN A 522 84.61 27.35 -25.18
C ASN A 522 84.58 28.57 -26.11
N ASN A 523 85.13 29.68 -25.63
CA ASN A 523 85.26 30.93 -26.37
C ASN A 523 86.73 31.10 -26.78
N ASN A 524 87.05 30.68 -28.00
CA ASN A 524 88.39 30.80 -28.59
C ASN A 524 89.53 30.22 -27.73
N GLY A 525 89.31 29.03 -27.16
CA GLY A 525 90.30 28.33 -26.34
C GLY A 525 90.20 28.63 -24.83
N LYS A 526 89.36 29.58 -24.42
CA LYS A 526 89.06 29.85 -23.02
C LYS A 526 87.72 29.21 -22.62
N ILE A 527 87.71 28.47 -21.53
CA ILE A 527 86.49 27.87 -20.96
C ILE A 527 85.84 28.90 -20.03
N ASP A 528 84.68 29.42 -20.43
CA ASP A 528 83.84 30.27 -19.60
C ASP A 528 82.72 29.44 -18.94
N PHE A 529 82.46 29.70 -17.66
CA PHE A 529 81.40 29.04 -16.89
C PHE A 529 80.32 30.04 -16.54
N GLU A 530 79.07 29.69 -16.87
CA GLU A 530 77.88 30.41 -16.45
C GLU A 530 76.99 29.47 -15.63
N GLY A 531 76.71 29.80 -14.37
CA GLY A 531 75.91 28.93 -13.53
C GLY A 531 76.01 29.21 -12.03
N VAL A 532 75.64 28.21 -11.24
CA VAL A 532 75.49 28.34 -9.79
C VAL A 532 76.35 27.31 -9.05
N SER A 533 77.03 27.76 -7.99
CA SER A 533 77.75 26.87 -7.08
C SER A 533 76.80 26.18 -6.09
N ILE A 534 76.96 24.87 -5.92
CA ILE A 534 76.15 24.00 -5.07
C ILE A 534 76.95 23.40 -3.90
N GLY A 535 78.12 23.95 -3.57
CA GLY A 535 79.02 23.42 -2.54
C GLY A 535 78.43 23.37 -1.11
N ASN A 536 77.34 24.08 -0.86
CA ASN A 536 76.62 24.12 0.42
C ASN A 536 75.50 23.06 0.54
N LEU A 537 75.33 22.18 -0.45
CA LEU A 537 74.48 21.00 -0.28
C LEU A 537 75.01 20.07 0.82
N LYS A 538 74.10 19.42 1.55
CA LYS A 538 74.48 18.48 2.60
C LYS A 538 75.09 17.24 1.95
N LYS A 539 76.34 16.93 2.32
CA LYS A 539 77.05 15.76 1.81
C LYS A 539 76.37 14.45 2.22
N GLY A 540 76.48 13.43 1.38
CA GLY A 540 75.94 12.10 1.61
C GLY A 540 74.42 12.00 1.44
N LYS A 541 73.76 13.05 0.95
CA LYS A 541 72.31 13.07 0.68
C LYS A 541 72.02 12.99 -0.81
N TYR A 542 70.90 12.35 -1.15
CA TYR A 542 70.37 12.33 -2.50
C TYR A 542 69.60 13.61 -2.80
N TYR A 543 69.78 14.13 -4.01
CA TYR A 543 69.05 15.26 -4.56
C TYR A 543 68.61 14.93 -5.98
N ILE A 544 67.45 15.42 -6.39
CA ILE A 544 67.00 15.40 -7.78
C ILE A 544 67.54 16.65 -8.43
N PHE A 545 68.53 16.49 -9.30
CA PHE A 545 69.03 17.54 -10.17
C PHE A 545 68.27 17.47 -11.48
N SER A 546 67.82 18.61 -11.99
CA SER A 546 67.11 18.65 -13.26
C SER A 546 67.45 19.84 -14.13
N ILE A 547 67.32 19.62 -15.43
CA ILE A 547 67.29 20.65 -16.47
C ILE A 547 65.92 20.56 -17.15
N GLU A 548 65.23 21.69 -17.25
CA GLU A 548 64.08 21.86 -18.14
C GLU A 548 64.51 22.74 -19.32
N LYS A 549 64.62 22.16 -20.51
CA LYS A 549 64.87 22.87 -21.76
C LYS A 549 63.55 23.11 -22.47
N THR A 550 63.19 24.38 -22.61
CA THR A 550 62.04 24.84 -23.38
C THR A 550 62.54 25.48 -24.67
N ALA A 551 61.63 25.90 -25.56
CA ALA A 551 61.99 26.62 -26.78
C ALA A 551 62.67 28.00 -26.52
N SER A 552 62.63 28.54 -25.29
CA SER A 552 63.18 29.87 -24.98
C SER A 552 64.21 29.89 -23.87
N HIS A 553 64.06 29.01 -22.87
CA HIS A 553 64.92 28.99 -21.67
C HIS A 553 65.36 27.57 -21.31
N ILE A 554 66.52 27.49 -20.68
CA ILE A 554 67.05 26.30 -20.01
C ILE A 554 67.08 26.59 -18.51
N ILE A 555 66.42 25.74 -17.72
CA ILE A 555 66.17 25.99 -16.29
C ILE A 555 66.74 24.84 -15.47
N TRP A 556 67.65 25.15 -14.54
CA TRP A 556 68.20 24.17 -13.60
C TRP A 556 67.44 24.20 -12.28
N LYS A 557 67.06 23.02 -11.81
CA LYS A 557 66.38 22.86 -10.51
C LYS A 557 67.10 21.83 -9.66
N ILE A 558 66.98 22.01 -8.35
CA ILE A 558 67.30 20.99 -7.35
C ILE A 558 66.05 20.78 -6.51
N ASN A 559 65.56 19.54 -6.44
CA ASN A 559 64.36 19.19 -5.66
C ASN A 559 63.20 20.15 -5.99
N GLU A 560 62.94 20.31 -7.29
CA GLU A 560 61.89 21.18 -7.88
C GLU A 560 62.09 22.70 -7.70
N GLN A 561 63.13 23.13 -6.99
CA GLN A 561 63.43 24.56 -6.80
C GLN A 561 64.36 25.08 -7.90
N VAL A 562 63.90 26.09 -8.63
CA VAL A 562 64.69 26.78 -9.68
C VAL A 562 65.88 27.50 -9.05
N LEU A 563 67.09 27.15 -9.50
CA LEU A 563 68.32 27.77 -9.03
C LEU A 563 68.94 28.69 -10.07
N PHE A 564 68.95 28.27 -11.33
CA PHE A 564 69.61 28.95 -12.43
C PHE A 564 68.77 28.82 -13.69
N GLU A 565 68.83 29.83 -14.55
CA GLU A 565 68.07 29.90 -15.79
C GLU A 565 68.84 30.78 -16.78
N ILE A 566 68.90 30.34 -18.04
CA ILE A 566 69.47 31.11 -19.15
C ILE A 566 68.54 31.01 -20.36
N PRO A 567 68.59 31.97 -21.30
CA PRO A 567 67.99 31.78 -22.61
C PRO A 567 68.67 30.60 -23.33
N VAL A 568 67.93 29.84 -24.16
CA VAL A 568 68.47 28.71 -24.94
C VAL A 568 69.66 29.15 -25.80
N GLY A 569 69.61 30.36 -26.37
CA GLY A 569 70.70 30.94 -27.14
C GLY A 569 71.13 30.01 -28.27
N SER A 570 72.42 29.71 -28.37
CA SER A 570 72.97 28.84 -29.43
C SER A 570 72.78 27.33 -29.17
N ILE A 571 72.05 26.93 -28.14
CA ILE A 571 71.89 25.52 -27.72
C ILE A 571 70.56 24.95 -28.26
N GLU A 572 70.30 25.14 -29.55
CA GLU A 572 69.06 24.71 -30.22
C GLU A 572 69.15 23.30 -30.83
N PHE A 573 70.21 22.54 -30.52
CA PHE A 573 70.45 21.20 -31.07
C PHE A 573 70.20 20.09 -30.03
N PRO A 574 69.93 18.85 -30.47
CA PRO A 574 69.77 17.71 -29.57
C PRO A 574 71.06 17.42 -28.78
N LEU A 575 70.91 16.98 -27.54
CA LEU A 575 72.01 16.70 -26.61
C LEU A 575 71.95 15.25 -26.10
N HIS A 576 73.08 14.57 -26.02
CA HIS A 576 73.17 13.24 -25.41
C HIS A 576 73.66 13.30 -23.94
N LEU A 577 73.31 12.28 -23.18
CA LEU A 577 73.61 12.14 -21.74
C LEU A 577 75.03 11.59 -21.53
N ASN A 578 75.77 12.16 -20.57
CA ASN A 578 77.11 11.70 -20.21
C ASN A 578 77.32 11.68 -18.70
N LEU A 579 77.69 10.53 -18.16
CA LEU A 579 78.08 10.34 -16.76
C LEU A 579 79.56 9.95 -16.73
N ALA A 580 80.38 10.69 -15.98
CA ALA A 580 81.80 10.37 -15.87
C ALA A 580 82.39 10.83 -14.53
N SER A 581 83.46 10.16 -14.10
CA SER A 581 84.32 10.61 -13.00
C SER A 581 85.75 10.76 -13.49
N LEU A 582 86.32 11.96 -13.33
CA LEU A 582 87.67 12.30 -13.78
C LEU A 582 88.57 12.46 -12.55
N VAL A 583 89.79 11.93 -12.59
CA VAL A 583 90.79 12.10 -11.54
C VAL A 583 91.75 13.20 -11.98
N VAL A 584 91.66 14.35 -11.31
CA VAL A 584 92.41 15.55 -11.69
C VAL A 584 93.64 15.80 -10.81
N ASN A 585 93.72 15.12 -9.66
CA ASN A 585 94.83 15.18 -8.72
C ASN A 585 95.00 13.83 -8.04
N GLU A 586 96.17 13.60 -7.44
CA GLU A 586 96.42 12.37 -6.67
C GLU A 586 95.41 12.22 -5.52
N VAL A 587 94.71 11.10 -5.49
CA VAL A 587 93.68 10.80 -4.49
C VAL A 587 94.30 9.97 -3.35
N SER A 588 94.13 10.44 -2.11
CA SER A 588 94.51 9.68 -0.91
C SER A 588 93.83 8.30 -0.86
N ALA A 589 94.58 7.27 -0.49
CA ALA A 589 94.07 5.90 -0.38
C ALA A 589 92.86 5.79 0.57
N SER A 590 92.79 6.63 1.61
CA SER A 590 91.66 6.69 2.55
C SER A 590 90.32 7.10 1.93
N LYS A 591 90.35 7.73 0.75
CA LYS A 591 89.17 8.20 0.00
C LYS A 591 88.78 7.26 -1.13
N LEU A 592 89.54 6.18 -1.35
CA LEU A 592 89.34 5.23 -2.43
C LEU A 592 88.83 3.88 -1.90
N PRO A 593 87.98 3.17 -2.67
CA PRO A 593 87.41 3.60 -3.93
C PRO A 593 86.38 4.74 -3.75
N ALA A 594 86.43 5.73 -4.63
CA ALA A 594 85.50 6.86 -4.61
C ALA A 594 84.35 6.60 -5.58
N GLY A 595 83.17 7.13 -5.27
CA GLY A 595 81.94 6.79 -5.96
C GLY A 595 81.10 7.97 -6.42
N PHE A 596 80.68 7.94 -7.68
CA PHE A 596 79.59 8.77 -8.19
C PHE A 596 78.31 7.93 -8.24
N GLU A 597 77.41 8.15 -7.27
CA GLU A 597 76.17 7.38 -7.10
C GLU A 597 74.98 8.11 -7.76
N ILE A 598 74.33 7.44 -8.72
CA ILE A 598 73.13 7.88 -9.43
C ILE A 598 72.04 6.83 -9.22
N ALA A 599 70.98 7.17 -8.50
CA ALA A 599 69.89 6.25 -8.21
C ALA A 599 69.03 5.97 -9.44
N TRP A 600 68.68 7.00 -10.21
CA TRP A 600 67.90 6.89 -11.44
C TRP A 600 68.11 8.12 -12.34
N VAL A 601 67.84 7.95 -13.64
CA VAL A 601 67.78 9.02 -14.66
C VAL A 601 66.43 8.95 -15.38
N LYS A 602 65.77 10.09 -15.58
CA LYS A 602 64.50 10.19 -16.33
C LYS A 602 64.53 11.38 -17.27
N CYS A 603 64.05 11.19 -18.48
CA CYS A 603 63.82 12.27 -19.44
C CYS A 603 62.36 12.27 -19.87
N TYR A 604 61.78 13.46 -19.93
CA TYR A 604 60.40 13.71 -20.30
C TYR A 604 60.35 14.62 -21.51
N ARG A 605 59.46 14.31 -22.44
CA ARG A 605 59.12 15.18 -23.58
C ARG A 605 57.66 15.62 -23.46
N ARG A 606 57.33 16.78 -24.02
CA ARG A 606 55.92 17.18 -24.14
C ARG A 606 55.19 16.23 -25.10
N LYS A 607 53.99 15.81 -24.70
CA LYS A 607 53.07 14.98 -25.49
C LYS A 607 52.45 15.74 -26.65
#